data_AF-A0A1F6M3Y0-F1
#
_entry.id   AF-A0A1F6M3Y0-F1
#
_cell.length_a   1.000
_cell.length_b   1.000
_cell.length_c   1.000
_cell.angle_alpha   90.00
_cell.angle_beta   90.00
_cell.angle_gamma   90.00
#
_symmetry.space_group_name_H-M   'P 1'
#
loop_
_entity.id
_entity.type
_entity.pdbx_description
1 polymer ?
#
loop_
_entity_poly.entity_id
_entity_poly.type
_entity_poly.pdbx_seq_one_letter_code
_entity_poly.pdbx_strand_id
1 'polypeptide(L)'
;MSEVRKRKNESFESLFRRAKKQWQSSGKLIQAKKIQFFEEEKSKNFRKNSRVKRIHSLAKTAYLQKTGRLPVEEDTYPAKRK
;
A
#
# COMPACT_ATOMS: atom_id res chain seq x y z
N MET A 1 13.17 -12.19 9.87
CA MET A 1 13.87 -12.89 8.77
C MET A 1 13.57 -12.19 7.45
N SER A 2 14.36 -11.16 7.17
CA SER A 2 14.43 -10.51 5.86
C SER A 2 15.92 -10.43 5.55
N GLU A 3 16.52 -11.57 5.24
CA GLU A 3 17.94 -11.65 4.92
C GLU A 3 18.17 -11.09 3.52
N VAL A 4 18.16 -9.76 3.40
CA VAL A 4 18.54 -9.08 2.17
C VAL A 4 20.04 -8.91 2.19
N ARG A 5 20.76 -9.82 1.54
CA ARG A 5 22.22 -9.74 1.40
C ARG A 5 22.60 -8.73 0.30
N LYS A 6 23.79 -8.14 0.45
CA LYS A 6 24.39 -7.25 -0.55
C LYS A 6 24.80 -8.06 -1.78
N ARG A 7 24.46 -7.57 -2.98
CA ARG A 7 24.94 -8.17 -4.24
C ARG A 7 26.32 -7.62 -4.59
N LYS A 8 27.12 -8.38 -5.35
CA LYS A 8 28.42 -7.90 -5.87
C LYS A 8 28.16 -6.67 -6.76
N ASN A 9 28.96 -5.61 -6.58
CA ASN A 9 28.84 -4.32 -7.27
C ASN A 9 27.56 -3.51 -6.99
N GLU A 10 26.88 -3.76 -5.87
CA GLU A 10 25.72 -2.99 -5.45
C GLU A 10 26.08 -1.80 -4.54
N SER A 11 25.51 -0.62 -4.81
CA SER A 11 25.56 0.52 -3.88
C SER A 11 24.71 0.25 -2.63
N PHE A 12 25.12 0.82 -1.49
CA PHE A 12 24.36 0.70 -0.24
C PHE A 12 22.90 1.17 -0.39
N GLU A 13 22.68 2.24 -1.14
CA GLU A 13 21.34 2.80 -1.34
C GLU A 13 20.40 1.85 -2.09
N SER A 14 20.91 1.18 -3.13
CA SER A 14 20.14 0.15 -3.85
C SER A 14 19.76 -1.04 -2.96
N LEU A 15 20.66 -1.45 -2.07
CA LEU A 15 20.40 -2.50 -1.09
C LEU A 15 19.29 -2.07 -0.12
N PHE A 16 19.41 -0.86 0.44
CA PHE A 16 18.44 -0.31 1.38
C PHE A 16 17.05 -0.16 0.72
N ARG A 17 16.99 0.31 -0.53
CA ARG A 17 15.74 0.40 -1.29
C ARG A 17 15.07 -0.97 -1.46
N ARG A 18 15.84 -2.02 -1.76
CA ARG A 18 15.31 -3.38 -1.87
C ARG A 18 14.80 -3.89 -0.52
N ALA A 19 15.56 -3.69 0.55
CA ALA A 19 15.14 -4.06 1.89
C ALA A 19 13.82 -3.37 2.28
N LYS A 20 13.72 -2.05 2.05
CA LYS A 20 12.50 -1.27 2.30
C LYS A 20 11.31 -1.80 1.49
N LYS A 21 11.50 -2.09 0.20
CA LYS A 21 10.45 -2.67 -0.65
C LYS A 21 10.01 -4.04 -0.13
N GLN A 22 10.96 -4.90 0.25
CA GLN A 22 10.65 -6.22 0.81
C GLN A 22 9.84 -6.12 2.10
N TRP A 23 10.19 -5.19 3.00
CA TRP A 23 9.43 -4.95 4.22
C TRP A 23 8.01 -4.45 3.95
N GLN A 24 7.84 -3.55 2.98
CA GLN A 24 6.53 -3.06 2.55
C GLN A 24 5.67 -4.19 1.96
N SER A 25 6.22 -4.95 1.00
CA SER A 25 5.51 -6.07 0.36
C SER A 25 5.14 -7.16 1.35
N SER A 26 6.00 -7.43 2.34
CA SER A 26 5.74 -8.45 3.36
C SER A 26 4.59 -8.09 4.32
N GLY A 27 4.14 -6.84 4.35
CA GLY A 27 3.09 -6.37 5.27
C GLY A 27 3.49 -6.32 6.75
N LYS A 28 4.71 -6.77 7.12
CA LYS A 28 5.18 -6.83 8.51
C LYS A 28 5.18 -5.46 9.19
N LEU A 29 5.54 -4.41 8.47
CA LEU A 29 5.47 -3.03 8.98
C LEU A 29 4.03 -2.61 9.31
N ILE A 30 3.07 -3.03 8.49
CA ILE A 30 1.65 -2.73 8.72
C ILE A 30 1.14 -3.52 9.92
N GLN A 31 1.52 -4.79 10.03
CA GLN A 31 1.17 -5.63 11.17
C GLN A 31 1.74 -5.07 12.48
N ALA A 32 3.02 -4.69 12.50
CA ALA A 32 3.66 -4.09 13.67
C ALA A 32 2.91 -2.82 14.13
N LYS A 33 2.49 -1.96 13.20
CA LYS A 33 1.68 -0.77 13.51
C LYS A 33 0.29 -1.11 14.03
N LYS A 34 -0.35 -2.17 13.52
CA LYS A 34 -1.68 -2.62 13.97
C LYS A 34 -1.66 -3.14 15.41
N ILE A 35 -0.62 -3.87 15.80
CA ILE A 35 -0.50 -4.46 17.14
C ILE A 35 0.17 -3.52 18.15
N GLN A 36 0.62 -2.33 17.71
CA GLN A 36 1.34 -1.39 18.58
C GLN A 36 0.49 -0.93 19.77
N PHE A 37 -0.82 -0.82 19.58
CA PHE A 37 -1.77 -0.40 20.59
C PHE A 37 -2.96 -1.36 20.65
N PHE A 38 -3.64 -1.41 21.79
CA PHE A 38 -4.90 -2.13 21.90
C PHE A 38 -5.97 -1.45 21.04
N GLU A 39 -6.61 -2.21 20.15
CA GLU A 39 -7.76 -1.78 19.36
C GLU A 39 -8.88 -2.79 19.60
N GLU A 40 -10.07 -2.30 19.99
CA GLU A 40 -11.24 -3.13 20.17
C GLU A 40 -11.72 -3.74 18.83
N GLU A 41 -12.43 -4.86 18.90
CA GLU A 41 -12.95 -5.49 17.71
C GLU A 41 -14.03 -4.61 17.03
N LYS A 42 -13.81 -4.31 15.74
CA LYS A 42 -14.76 -3.51 14.95
C LYS A 42 -16.12 -4.19 14.83
N SER A 43 -17.18 -3.46 15.15
CA SER A 43 -18.57 -3.92 15.02
C SER A 43 -18.95 -4.29 13.58
N LYS A 44 -19.97 -5.15 13.42
CA LYS A 44 -20.47 -5.58 12.10
C LYS A 44 -20.92 -4.39 11.24
N ASN A 45 -21.59 -3.41 11.84
CA ASN A 45 -22.05 -2.20 11.16
C ASN A 45 -20.87 -1.35 10.67
N PHE A 46 -19.83 -1.19 11.49
CA PHE A 46 -18.62 -0.46 11.10
C PHE A 46 -17.93 -1.12 9.89
N ARG A 47 -17.79 -2.45 9.91
CA ARG A 47 -17.21 -3.22 8.79
C ARG A 47 -18.03 -3.04 7.50
N LYS A 48 -19.37 -3.12 7.61
CA LYS A 48 -20.29 -2.92 6.47
C LYS A 48 -20.14 -1.53 5.87
N ASN A 49 -20.19 -0.49 6.70
CA ASN A 49 -20.09 0.90 6.25
C ASN A 49 -18.72 1.19 5.61
N SER A 50 -17.63 0.68 6.18
CA SER A 50 -16.29 0.79 5.60
C SER A 50 -16.21 0.14 4.22
N ARG A 51 -16.79 -1.06 4.05
CA ARG A 51 -16.84 -1.77 2.77
C ARG A 51 -17.64 -1.01 1.72
N VAL A 52 -18.82 -0.50 2.07
CA VAL A 52 -19.67 0.29 1.17
C VAL A 52 -18.94 1.55 0.70
N LYS A 53 -18.33 2.31 1.63
CA LYS A 53 -17.52 3.49 1.28
C LYS A 53 -16.40 3.15 0.29
N ARG A 54 -15.66 2.06 0.54
CA ARG A 54 -14.59 1.61 -0.38
C ARG A 54 -15.12 1.29 -1.77
N ILE A 55 -16.25 0.61 -1.88
CA ILE A 55 -16.87 0.28 -3.17
C ILE A 55 -17.27 1.56 -3.92
N HIS A 56 -17.89 2.53 -3.25
CA HIS A 56 -18.24 3.81 -3.88
C HIS A 56 -17.01 4.58 -4.36
N SER A 57 -15.94 4.63 -3.56
CA SER A 57 -14.68 5.26 -3.98
C SER A 57 -14.11 4.60 -5.23
N LEU A 58 -14.06 3.26 -5.27
CA LEU A 58 -13.56 2.51 -6.43
C LEU A 58 -14.41 2.74 -7.68
N ALA A 59 -15.74 2.74 -7.54
CA ALA A 59 -16.65 3.01 -8.64
C ALA A 59 -16.49 4.44 -9.17
N LYS A 60 -16.34 5.42 -8.27
CA LYS A 60 -16.10 6.82 -8.63
C LYS A 60 -14.77 6.97 -9.38
N THR A 61 -13.68 6.37 -8.89
CA THR A 61 -12.38 6.43 -9.57
C THR A 61 -12.44 5.79 -10.96
N ALA A 62 -13.08 4.62 -11.09
CA ALA A 62 -13.23 3.96 -12.39
C ALA A 62 -14.06 4.80 -13.38
N TYR A 63 -15.11 5.46 -12.90
CA TYR A 63 -15.92 6.37 -13.71
C TYR A 63 -15.12 7.61 -14.17
N LEU A 64 -14.35 8.23 -13.27
CA LEU A 64 -13.50 9.38 -13.60
C LEU A 64 -12.39 9.02 -14.60
N GLN A 65 -11.79 7.83 -14.47
CA GLN A 65 -10.86 7.27 -15.45
C GLN A 65 -11.52 7.10 -16.81
N LYS A 66 -12.72 6.47 -16.86
CA LYS A 66 -13.46 6.25 -18.11
C LYS A 66 -13.84 7.56 -18.82
N THR A 67 -14.17 8.59 -18.04
CA THR A 67 -14.60 9.90 -18.58
C THR A 67 -13.45 10.84 -18.89
N GLY A 68 -12.19 10.43 -18.67
CA GLY A 68 -11.01 11.28 -18.89
C GLY A 68 -10.95 12.51 -17.97
N ARG A 69 -11.78 12.55 -16.92
CA ARG A 69 -11.82 13.64 -15.92
C ARG A 69 -10.84 13.43 -14.78
N LEU A 70 -10.18 12.27 -14.73
CA LEU A 70 -9.04 12.07 -13.87
C LEU A 70 -7.81 12.67 -14.57
N PRO A 71 -7.17 13.72 -14.01
CA PRO A 71 -5.96 14.27 -14.62
C PRO A 71 -4.90 13.18 -14.74
N VAL A 72 -4.34 13.02 -15.93
CA VAL A 72 -3.30 12.01 -16.25
C VAL A 72 -2.04 12.21 -15.39
N GLU A 73 -1.86 13.39 -14.80
CA GLU A 73 -0.71 13.74 -13.96
C GLU A 73 -0.77 13.19 -12.52
N GLU A 74 -1.85 12.52 -12.10
CA GLU A 74 -1.90 11.84 -10.79
C GLU A 74 -1.34 10.41 -10.79
N ASP A 75 -0.74 9.95 -11.90
CA ASP A 75 0.23 8.85 -11.87
C ASP A 75 1.62 9.30 -11.32
N THR A 76 1.72 10.51 -10.75
CA THR A 76 2.91 11.00 -10.04
C THR A 76 3.13 10.34 -8.67
N TYR A 77 2.26 9.43 -8.22
CA TYR A 77 2.73 8.35 -7.35
C TYR A 77 3.16 7.19 -8.25
N PRO A 78 4.46 6.93 -8.44
CA PRO A 78 4.86 5.80 -9.26
C PRO A 78 4.29 4.54 -8.62
N ALA A 79 3.24 3.99 -9.24
CA ALA A 79 2.83 2.62 -9.05
C ALA A 79 4.08 1.80 -9.38
N LYS A 80 4.83 1.41 -8.35
CA LYS A 80 5.97 0.49 -8.48
C LYS A 80 5.42 -0.89 -8.84
N ARG A 81 4.89 -1.02 -10.05
CA ARG A 81 4.72 -2.27 -10.76
C ARG A 81 6.11 -2.75 -11.15
N LYS A 82 6.65 -3.65 -10.33
CA LYS A 82 7.57 -4.75 -10.64
C LYS A 82 7.79 -5.56 -9.38
#